data_AF-A0A4P7TKW8-F1
#
_entry.id   AF-A0A4P7TKW8-F1
#
_cell.length_a   1.000
_cell.length_b   1.000
_cell.length_c   1.000
_cell.angle_alpha   90.00
_cell.angle_beta   90.00
_cell.angle_gamma   90.00
#
_symmetry.space_group_name_H-M   'P 1'
#
loop_
_entity.id
_entity.type
_entity.pdbx_description
1 polymer ?
#
loop_
_entity_poly.entity_id
_entity_poly.type
_entity_poly.pdbx_seq_one_letter_code
_entity_poly.pdbx_strand_id
1 'polypeptide(L)'
;MNPYIYLGGAILAEVIGTTLMKFSEGFTRLWPSVGTIICYCASFWLLAQTLAYIPTGIAYAIWSGVGIVLISLLSWGFFGQRLDLPAIIGMMLICAYYG
;
A
#
# COMPACT_ATOMS: atom_id res chain seq x y z
N MET A 1 0.86 23.04 8.35
CA MET A 1 0.21 21.74 8.62
C MET A 1 1.25 20.66 8.39
N ASN A 2 1.42 19.72 9.32
CA ASN A 2 2.61 18.85 9.35
C ASN A 2 2.59 17.86 8.17
N PRO A 3 3.54 17.90 7.21
CA PRO A 3 3.51 17.08 5.99
C PRO A 3 3.46 15.57 6.25
N TYR A 4 3.93 15.12 7.41
CA TYR A 4 3.83 13.73 7.86
C TYR A 4 2.39 13.24 8.07
N ILE A 5 1.44 14.14 8.37
CA ILE A 5 0.02 13.78 8.54
C ILE A 5 -0.60 13.42 7.18
N TYR A 6 -0.25 14.16 6.13
CA TYR A 6 -0.68 13.84 4.77
C TYR A 6 -0.06 12.52 4.29
N LEU A 7 1.20 12.27 4.63
CA LEU A 7 1.86 10.99 4.35
C LEU A 7 1.14 9.83 5.05
N GLY A 8 0.84 9.97 6.35
CA GLY A 8 0.12 8.96 7.12
C GLY A 8 -1.27 8.69 6.54
N GLY A 9 -2.01 9.74 6.16
CA GLY A 9 -3.30 9.61 5.49
C GLY A 9 -3.20 8.91 4.13
N ALA A 10 -2.16 9.22 3.34
CA ALA A 10 -1.91 8.56 2.05
C ALA A 10 -1.66 7.07 2.22
N ILE A 11 -0.85 6.68 3.22
CA ILE A 11 -0.55 5.28 3.50
C ILE A 11 -1.81 4.55 3.97
N LEU A 12 -2.60 5.13 4.88
CA LEU A 12 -3.85 4.51 5.34
C LEU A 12 -4.84 4.31 4.20
N ALA A 13 -5.03 5.32 3.35
CA ALA A 13 -5.89 5.19 2.18
C ALA A 13 -5.39 4.12 1.21
N GLU A 14 -4.07 3.96 1.07
CA GLU A 14 -3.49 2.98 0.14
C GLU A 14 -3.78 1.58 0.67
N VAL A 15 -3.47 1.37 1.95
CA VAL A 15 -3.68 0.13 2.67
C VAL A 15 -5.16 -0.29 2.62
N ILE A 16 -6.09 0.64 2.81
CA ILE A 16 -7.53 0.40 2.66
C ILE A 16 -7.85 0.03 1.21
N GLY A 17 -7.33 0.77 0.23
CA GLY A 17 -7.51 0.51 -1.19
C GLY A 17 -7.04 -0.88 -1.61
N THR A 18 -5.84 -1.28 -1.19
CA THR A 18 -5.26 -2.61 -1.44
C THR A 18 -6.08 -3.71 -0.76
N THR A 19 -6.59 -3.45 0.46
CA THR A 19 -7.45 -4.40 1.17
C THR A 19 -8.78 -4.60 0.43
N LEU A 20 -9.43 -3.52 -0.02
CA LEU A 20 -10.64 -3.57 -0.85
C LEU A 20 -10.37 -4.27 -2.19
N MET A 21 -9.17 -4.08 -2.77
CA MET A 21 -8.79 -4.69 -4.03
C MET A 21 -8.74 -6.21 -3.91
N LYS A 22 -8.12 -6.72 -2.82
CA LYS A 22 -8.16 -8.14 -2.47
C LYS A 22 -9.59 -8.64 -2.26
N PHE A 23 -10.43 -7.84 -1.59
CA PHE A 23 -11.83 -8.18 -1.34
C PHE A 23 -12.72 -8.15 -2.60
N SER A 24 -12.27 -7.49 -3.66
CA SER A 24 -13.00 -7.36 -4.92
C SER A 24 -12.96 -8.65 -5.76
N GLU A 25 -12.23 -9.69 -5.33
CA GLU A 25 -12.05 -10.97 -6.05
C GLU A 25 -11.74 -10.74 -7.54
N GLY A 26 -10.77 -9.86 -7.84
CA GLY A 26 -10.39 -9.55 -9.21
C GLY A 26 -11.40 -8.70 -9.98
N PHE A 27 -12.02 -7.71 -9.33
CA PHE A 27 -13.02 -6.78 -9.91
C PHE A 27 -14.42 -7.37 -10.14
N THR A 28 -14.72 -8.51 -9.52
CA THR A 28 -16.02 -9.18 -9.65
C THR A 28 -17.14 -8.41 -8.92
N ARG A 29 -16.80 -7.65 -7.86
CA ARG A 29 -17.74 -6.77 -7.15
C ARG A 29 -17.47 -5.29 -7.41
N LEU A 30 -18.42 -4.64 -8.09
CA LEU A 30 -18.38 -3.21 -8.47
C LEU A 30 -18.16 -2.26 -7.28
N TRP A 31 -18.84 -2.49 -6.15
CA TRP A 31 -18.75 -1.64 -4.96
C TRP A 31 -17.33 -1.54 -4.36
N PRO A 32 -16.65 -2.65 -4.03
CA PRO A 32 -15.27 -2.59 -3.57
C PRO A 32 -14.28 -2.15 -4.65
N SER A 33 -14.52 -2.41 -5.94
CA SER A 33 -13.67 -1.89 -7.03
C SER A 33 -13.65 -0.37 -7.09
N VAL A 34 -14.83 0.26 -7.03
CA VAL A 34 -14.95 1.72 -7.02
C VAL A 34 -14.30 2.30 -5.76
N GLY A 35 -14.49 1.65 -4.61
CA GLY A 35 -13.82 2.03 -3.36
C GLY A 35 -12.30 1.97 -3.45
N THR A 36 -11.73 0.93 -4.07
CA THR A 36 -10.29 0.82 -4.33
C THR A 36 -9.77 1.97 -5.17
N ILE A 37 -10.45 2.31 -6.27
CA ILE A 37 -10.02 3.40 -7.16
C ILE A 37 -10.03 4.73 -6.42
N ILE A 38 -11.10 5.03 -5.68
CA ILE A 38 -11.21 6.27 -4.90
C ILE A 38 -10.12 6.34 -3.83
N CYS A 39 -9.87 5.25 -3.11
CA CYS A 39 -8.81 5.20 -2.10
C CYS A 39 -7.42 5.41 -2.71
N TYR A 40 -7.12 4.76 -3.83
CA TYR A 40 -5.84 4.96 -4.53
C TYR A 40 -5.68 6.39 -5.03
N CYS A 41 -6.74 6.98 -5.61
CA CYS A 41 -6.73 8.38 -6.02
C CYS A 41 -6.48 9.31 -4.83
N ALA A 42 -7.15 9.07 -3.70
CA ALA A 42 -6.93 9.84 -2.48
C ALA A 42 -5.49 9.69 -1.98
N SER A 43 -4.94 8.47 -1.93
CA SER A 43 -3.54 8.23 -1.55
C SER A 43 -2.56 8.99 -2.42
N PHE A 44 -2.71 8.88 -3.74
CA PHE A 44 -1.83 9.56 -4.67
C PHE A 44 -1.93 11.08 -4.54
N TRP A 45 -3.12 11.61 -4.28
CA TRP A 45 -3.34 13.03 -4.10
C TRP A 45 -2.67 13.54 -2.81
N LEU A 46 -2.85 12.84 -1.69
CA LEU A 46 -2.17 13.17 -0.43
C LEU A 46 -0.64 12.99 -0.53
N LEU A 47 -0.17 11.99 -1.26
CA LEU A 47 1.25 11.78 -1.54
C LEU A 47 1.81 12.94 -2.36
N ALA A 48 1.15 13.32 -3.45
CA ALA A 48 1.55 14.46 -4.30
C ALA A 48 1.64 15.75 -3.48
N GLN A 49 0.69 15.97 -2.58
CA GLN A 49 0.70 17.12 -1.69
C GLN A 49 1.85 17.04 -0.67
N THR A 50 2.22 15.85 -0.22
CA THR A 50 3.37 15.63 0.67
C THR A 50 4.71 15.87 -0.02
N LEU A 51 4.84 15.39 -1.27
CA LEU A 51 6.01 15.55 -2.14
C LEU A 51 6.32 17.03 -2.44
N ALA A 52 5.33 17.93 -2.32
CA ALA A 52 5.53 19.36 -2.45
C ALA A 52 6.28 19.99 -1.25
N TYR A 53 6.33 19.33 -0.09
CA TYR A 53 6.95 19.85 1.13
C TYR A 53 8.19 19.08 1.59
N ILE A 54 8.32 17.79 1.27
CA ILE A 54 9.48 16.97 1.63
C ILE A 54 10.17 16.39 0.38
N PRO A 55 11.49 16.13 0.44
CA PRO A 55 12.23 15.53 -0.66
C PRO A 55 11.58 14.23 -1.11
N THR A 56 11.45 14.07 -2.43
CA THR A 56 10.76 12.93 -3.03
C THR A 56 11.32 11.59 -2.57
N GLY A 57 12.64 11.48 -2.41
CA GLY A 57 13.29 10.27 -1.88
C GLY A 57 12.82 9.88 -0.48
N ILE A 58 12.67 10.84 0.45
CA ILE A 58 12.23 10.56 1.82
C ILE A 58 10.74 10.17 1.83
N ALA A 59 9.91 10.90 1.09
CA ALA A 59 8.49 10.63 0.99
C ALA A 59 8.22 9.22 0.42
N TYR A 60 8.87 8.85 -0.69
CA TYR A 60 8.73 7.52 -1.28
C TYR A 60 9.30 6.41 -0.40
N ALA A 61 10.43 6.63 0.26
CA ALA A 61 11.02 5.64 1.17
C ALA A 61 10.06 5.30 2.33
N ILE A 62 9.45 6.32 2.95
CA ILE A 62 8.49 6.10 4.04
C ILE A 62 7.18 5.53 3.50
N TRP A 63 6.66 6.06 2.39
CA TRP A 63 5.41 5.59 1.80
C TRP A 63 5.49 4.10 1.41
N SER A 64 6.51 3.70 0.66
CA SER A 64 6.71 2.28 0.33
C SER A 64 7.06 1.43 1.55
N GLY A 65 7.95 1.90 2.44
CA GLY A 65 8.35 1.13 3.62
C GLY A 65 7.17 0.84 4.56
N VAL A 66 6.43 1.89 4.95
CA VAL A 66 5.30 1.76 5.87
C VAL A 66 4.10 1.11 5.19
N GLY A 67 3.85 1.41 3.92
CA GLY A 67 2.79 0.78 3.12
C GLY A 67 2.97 -0.74 3.03
N ILE A 68 4.16 -1.22 2.67
CA ILE A 68 4.46 -2.65 2.59
C ILE A 68 4.29 -3.34 3.95
N VAL A 69 4.77 -2.73 5.03
CA VAL A 69 4.64 -3.29 6.39
C VAL A 69 3.17 -3.42 6.79
N LEU A 70 2.36 -2.37 6.59
CA LEU A 70 0.92 -2.39 6.89
C LEU A 70 0.14 -3.38 6.03
N ILE A 71 0.38 -3.40 4.70
CA ILE A 71 -0.29 -4.33 3.78
C ILE A 71 0.08 -5.77 4.12
N SER A 72 1.32 -6.03 4.53
CA SER A 72 1.77 -7.36 4.97
C SER A 72 1.09 -7.78 6.28
N LEU A 73 1.04 -6.88 7.27
CA LEU A 73 0.33 -7.09 8.54
C LEU A 73 -1.17 -7.35 8.33
N LEU A 74 -1.83 -6.56 7.49
CA LEU A 74 -3.24 -6.75 7.15
C LEU A 74 -3.48 -8.02 6.33
N SER A 75 -2.60 -8.35 5.39
CA SER A 75 -2.70 -9.62 4.66
C SER A 75 -2.57 -10.82 5.60
N TRP A 76 -1.71 -10.72 6.61
CA TRP A 76 -1.56 -11.76 7.63
C TRP A 76 -2.78 -11.84 8.56
N GLY A 77 -3.25 -10.71 9.08
CA GLY A 77 -4.35 -10.66 10.06
C GLY A 77 -5.75 -10.85 9.48
N PHE A 78 -6.05 -10.25 8.32
CA PHE A 78 -7.41 -10.22 7.75
C PHE A 78 -7.70 -11.40 6.83
N PHE A 79 -6.70 -11.87 6.09
CA PHE A 79 -6.89 -12.94 5.10
C PHE A 79 -6.57 -14.33 5.66
N GLY A 80 -5.96 -14.43 6.85
CA GLY A 80 -5.54 -15.72 7.43
C GLY A 80 -4.60 -16.52 6.51
N GLN A 81 -4.08 -15.89 5.46
CA GLN A 81 -3.04 -16.42 4.59
C GLN A 81 -1.82 -16.50 5.50
N ARG A 82 -1.59 -17.71 6.05
CA ARG A 82 -0.26 -18.11 6.51
C ARG A 82 0.69 -17.59 5.46
N LEU A 83 1.73 -16.88 5.89
CA LEU A 83 2.84 -16.46 5.05
C LEU A 83 3.38 -17.74 4.42
N ASP A 84 2.79 -18.16 3.31
CA ASP A 84 3.09 -19.41 2.66
C ASP A 84 4.46 -19.16 2.08
N LEU A 85 5.42 -20.01 2.44
CA LEU A 85 6.80 -20.04 1.96
C LEU A 85 7.03 -19.40 0.55
N PRO A 86 6.17 -19.59 -0.48
CA PRO A 86 6.23 -18.85 -1.74
C PRO A 86 6.34 -17.32 -1.66
N ALA A 87 5.76 -16.62 -0.69
CA ALA A 87 5.87 -15.16 -0.55
C ALA A 87 7.27 -14.73 -0.09
N ILE A 88 7.89 -15.50 0.81
CA ILE A 88 9.27 -15.30 1.27
C ILE A 88 10.24 -15.65 0.15
N ILE A 89 9.99 -16.74 -0.59
CA ILE A 89 10.78 -17.14 -1.75
C ILE A 89 10.67 -16.09 -2.87
N GLY A 90 9.48 -15.53 -3.10
CA GLY A 90 9.28 -14.43 -4.06
C GLY A 90 10.06 -13.17 -3.67
N MET A 91 10.04 -12.78 -2.39
CA MET A 91 10.86 -11.66 -1.88
C MET A 91 12.37 -11.92 -2.02
N MET A 92 12.84 -13.14 -1.75
CA MET A 92 14.25 -13.51 -2.00
C MET A 92 14.62 -13.48 -3.48
N LEU A 93 13.74 -13.93 -4.38
CA LEU A 93 13.97 -13.92 -5.83
C LEU A 93 14.08 -12.50 -6.39
N ILE A 94 13.26 -11.57 -5.90
CA ILE A 94 13.33 -10.16 -6.29
C ILE A 94 14.65 -9.53 -5.81
N CYS A 95 15.08 -9.81 -4.57
CA CYS A 95 16.38 -9.34 -4.07
C CYS A 95 17.56 -9.99 -4.81
N ALA A 96 17.47 -11.27 -5.18
CA ALA A 96 18.52 -11.98 -5.91
C ALA A 96 18.67 -11.49 -7.35
N TYR A 97 17.59 -11.02 -7.99
CA TYR A 97 17.63 -10.51 -9.36
C TYR A 97 18.32 -9.13 -9.47
N TYR A 98 18.41 -8.38 -8.37
CA TYR A 98 19.03 -7.04 -8.32
C TYR A 98 20.51 -7.05 -7.90
N GLY A 99 21.12 -8.24 -7.76
CA GLY A 99 22.53 -8.43 -7.38
C GLY A 99 23.45 -8.72 -8.55
#